data_AF-A0A0C1FQT2-F1
#
_entry.id   AF-A0A0C1FQT2-F1
#
_cell.length_a   1.000
_cell.length_b   1.000
_cell.length_c   1.000
_cell.angle_alpha   90.00
_cell.angle_beta   90.00
_cell.angle_gamma   90.00
#
_symmetry.space_group_name_H-M   'P 1'
#
loop_
_entity.id
_entity.type
_entity.pdbx_description
1 polymer ?
#
loop_
_entity_poly.entity_id
_entity_poly.type
_entity_poly.pdbx_seq_one_letter_code
_entity_poly.pdbx_strand_id
1 'polypeptide(L)'
;MLTINTFDAQLVVKNDTLSGTPLSMTMDKKIGDLLVNIEEKCATTITNNSGKSWSAGSDSSSNSNIPKINVPEKELSQAEICRRNPRIMGYKIQLAVVKSNEEAREVGMYFRRRFPNMKVEIDASLRPNYKVMAGSYLSKQTASSDFSSVQKTFKEARLIPYRVFCVEAK
;
A
#
# COMPACT_ATOMS: atom_id res chain seq x y z
N MET A 1 52.47 -30.73 -12.93
CA MET A 1 51.02 -30.47 -12.95
C MET A 1 50.60 -30.07 -11.54
N LEU A 2 50.19 -28.82 -11.33
CA LEU A 2 49.63 -28.38 -10.05
C LEU A 2 48.10 -28.54 -10.12
N THR A 3 47.57 -29.44 -9.29
CA THR A 3 46.12 -29.60 -9.09
C THR A 3 45.60 -28.46 -8.24
N ILE A 4 44.79 -27.60 -8.84
CA ILE A 4 44.08 -26.52 -8.17
C ILE A 4 42.84 -27.14 -7.52
N ASN A 5 42.84 -27.31 -6.20
CA ASN A 5 41.62 -27.70 -5.47
C ASN A 5 40.67 -26.51 -5.47
N THR A 6 39.67 -26.53 -6.34
CA THR A 6 38.53 -25.61 -6.31
C THR A 6 37.64 -26.00 -5.14
N PHE A 7 37.86 -25.41 -3.97
CA PHE A 7 36.90 -25.45 -2.88
C PHE A 7 35.79 -24.45 -3.18
N ASP A 8 34.71 -24.91 -3.83
CA ASP A 8 33.47 -24.12 -3.90
C ASP A 8 32.89 -24.06 -2.48
N ALA A 9 32.90 -22.87 -1.88
CA ALA A 9 32.23 -22.63 -0.61
C ALA A 9 30.71 -22.74 -0.85
N GLN A 10 30.10 -23.79 -0.29
CA GLN A 10 28.66 -24.02 -0.41
C GLN A 10 27.91 -23.00 0.46
N LEU A 11 27.41 -21.94 -0.19
CA LEU A 11 26.58 -20.91 0.42
C LEU A 11 25.16 -21.43 0.61
N VAL A 12 24.61 -21.25 1.82
CA VAL A 12 23.24 -21.58 2.19
C VAL A 12 22.45 -20.29 2.31
N VAL A 13 21.30 -20.24 1.64
CA VAL A 13 20.33 -19.15 1.76
C VAL A 13 19.31 -19.53 2.84
N LYS A 14 19.31 -18.80 3.96
CA LYS A 14 18.27 -18.93 4.99
C LYS A 14 17.29 -17.78 4.84
N ASN A 15 16.01 -18.12 4.70
CA ASN A 15 14.92 -17.14 4.69
C ASN A 15 14.34 -17.06 6.10
N ASP A 16 14.41 -15.87 6.68
CA ASP A 16 13.88 -15.58 8.02
C ASP A 16 12.96 -14.35 7.95
N THR A 17 12.21 -14.10 9.02
CA THR A 17 11.30 -12.98 9.16
C THR A 17 11.61 -12.20 10.42
N LEU A 18 12.20 -11.02 10.28
CA LEU A 18 12.38 -10.08 11.39
C LEU A 18 11.25 -9.06 11.36
N SER A 19 10.37 -9.09 12.37
CA SER A 19 9.23 -8.16 12.48
C SER A 19 8.35 -8.10 11.22
N GLY A 20 8.16 -9.23 10.55
CA GLY A 20 7.34 -9.35 9.33
C GLY A 20 8.05 -8.92 8.03
N THR A 21 9.28 -8.41 8.10
CA THR A 21 10.10 -8.14 6.92
C THR A 21 10.84 -9.43 6.52
N PRO A 22 10.70 -9.94 5.29
CA PRO A 22 11.46 -11.09 4.84
C PRO A 22 12.93 -10.71 4.73
N LEU A 23 13.77 -11.44 5.45
CA LEU A 23 15.22 -11.31 5.39
C LEU A 23 15.78 -12.58 4.76
N SER A 24 16.51 -12.42 3.66
CA SER A 24 17.26 -13.52 3.06
C SER A 24 18.73 -13.33 3.41
N MET A 25 19.27 -14.24 4.23
CA MET A 25 20.66 -14.22 4.66
C MET A 25 21.42 -15.31 3.92
N THR A 26 22.53 -14.95 3.29
CA THR A 26 23.47 -15.90 2.69
C THR A 26 24.62 -16.12 3.66
N MET A 27 24.93 -17.38 3.94
CA MET A 27 26.01 -17.73 4.86
C MET A 27 26.68 -19.04 4.44
N ASP A 28 27.89 -19.27 4.93
CA ASP A 28 28.56 -20.55 4.75
C ASP A 28 27.85 -21.65 5.55
N LYS A 29 27.83 -22.87 4.99
CA LYS A 29 27.21 -24.05 5.62
C LYS A 29 27.58 -24.24 7.10
N LYS A 30 28.85 -24.05 7.46
CA LYS A 30 29.32 -24.17 8.84
C LYS A 30 28.69 -23.15 9.79
N ILE A 31 28.45 -21.93 9.31
CA ILE A 31 27.81 -20.86 10.09
C ILE A 31 26.32 -21.19 10.26
N GLY A 32 25.69 -21.69 9.18
CA GLY A 32 24.30 -22.18 9.25
C GLY A 32 24.11 -23.26 10.30
N ASP A 33 24.98 -24.28 10.30
CA ASP A 33 24.91 -25.38 11.27
C ASP A 33 25.12 -24.90 12.72
N LEU A 34 26.02 -23.93 12.93
CA LEU A 34 26.23 -23.33 14.26
C LEU A 34 25.01 -22.53 14.73
N LEU A 35 24.39 -21.75 13.85
CA LEU A 35 23.19 -20.97 14.17
C LEU A 35 22.01 -21.88 14.53
N VAL A 36 21.79 -22.97 13.78
CA VAL A 36 20.73 -23.95 14.08
C VAL A 36 20.96 -24.57 15.47
N ASN A 37 22.20 -24.96 15.79
CA ASN A 37 22.53 -25.52 17.11
C ASN A 37 22.30 -24.53 18.27
N ILE A 38 22.47 -23.22 18.03
CA ILE A 38 22.19 -22.19 19.04
C ILE A 38 20.68 -21.97 19.17
N GLU A 39 19.95 -21.88 18.04
CA GLU A 39 18.49 -21.75 18.01
C GLU A 39 17.80 -22.92 18.71
N GLU A 40 18.22 -24.16 18.46
CA GLU A 40 17.69 -25.37 19.10
C GLU A 40 17.93 -25.39 20.62
N LYS A 41 19.04 -24.84 21.10
CA LYS A 41 19.33 -24.73 22.54
C LYS A 41 18.53 -23.62 23.22
N CYS A 42 18.15 -22.58 22.48
CA CYS A 42 17.27 -21.52 22.95
C CYS A 42 15.79 -21.94 22.92
N ALA A 43 15.41 -22.89 22.06
CA ALA A 43 14.11 -23.54 22.11
C ALA A 43 14.07 -24.51 23.30
N THR A 44 13.90 -23.98 24.52
CA THR A 44 13.59 -24.81 25.69
C THR A 44 12.28 -25.55 25.43
N THR A 45 12.37 -26.81 25.02
CA THR A 45 11.26 -27.74 25.05
C THR A 45 10.74 -27.73 26.48
N ILE A 46 9.48 -27.34 26.68
CA ILE A 46 8.76 -27.58 27.93
C ILE A 46 8.58 -29.10 28.03
N THR A 47 9.64 -29.82 28.39
CA THR A 47 9.52 -31.18 28.88
C THR A 47 8.98 -31.04 30.29
N ASN A 48 7.69 -31.32 30.44
CA ASN A 48 7.03 -31.49 31.73
C ASN A 48 7.64 -32.70 32.47
N ASN A 49 8.86 -32.56 32.97
CA ASN A 49 9.44 -33.48 33.93
C ASN A 49 9.46 -32.78 35.27
N SER A 50 8.42 -33.07 36.04
CA SER A 50 8.33 -32.80 37.47
C SER A 50 9.53 -33.40 38.19
N GLY A 51 10.47 -32.57 38.63
CA GLY A 51 11.45 -32.98 39.62
C GLY A 51 12.82 -32.34 39.51
N LYS A 52 12.96 -31.10 40.00
CA LYS A 52 14.02 -30.71 40.94
C LYS A 52 13.83 -29.26 41.38
N SER A 53 13.37 -29.12 42.62
CA SER A 53 13.34 -27.88 43.40
C SER A 53 14.76 -27.47 43.77
N TRP A 54 15.18 -26.28 43.35
CA TRP A 54 16.27 -25.51 43.96
C TRP A 54 15.82 -24.06 44.05
N SER A 55 15.34 -23.67 45.22
CA SER A 55 14.94 -22.32 45.58
C SER A 55 16.15 -21.43 45.83
N ALA A 56 16.25 -20.29 45.13
CA ALA A 56 16.80 -19.04 45.68
C ALA A 56 16.59 -17.88 44.69
N GLY A 57 15.83 -16.86 45.11
CA GLY A 57 15.97 -15.48 44.61
C GLY A 57 14.98 -15.02 43.54
N SER A 58 14.01 -14.22 43.99
CA SER A 58 13.29 -13.11 43.32
C SER A 58 12.82 -13.23 41.87
N ASP A 59 11.53 -12.92 41.70
CA ASP A 59 10.88 -12.41 40.49
C ASP A 59 11.07 -13.18 39.19
N SER A 60 10.03 -13.93 38.81
CA SER A 60 9.60 -13.89 37.41
C SER A 60 8.17 -14.40 37.31
N SER A 61 7.25 -13.44 37.22
CA SER A 61 5.98 -13.63 36.53
C SER A 61 6.24 -14.40 35.24
N SER A 62 5.70 -15.61 35.15
CA SER A 62 5.66 -16.43 33.95
C SER A 62 4.71 -15.79 32.94
N ASN A 63 5.11 -14.63 32.40
CA ASN A 63 4.52 -14.07 31.22
C ASN A 63 5.34 -14.60 30.04
N SER A 64 4.80 -15.63 29.39
CA SER A 64 5.16 -15.97 28.02
C SER A 64 4.76 -14.79 27.11
N ASN A 65 5.58 -13.74 27.11
CA ASN A 65 5.54 -12.71 26.09
C ASN A 65 6.07 -13.32 24.80
N ILE A 66 5.26 -14.16 24.16
CA ILE A 66 5.38 -14.40 22.73
C ILE A 66 4.99 -13.05 22.11
N PRO A 67 5.93 -12.27 21.55
CA PRO A 67 5.56 -11.04 20.89
C PRO A 67 4.59 -11.41 19.77
N LYS A 68 3.33 -10.95 19.87
CA LYS A 68 2.40 -11.02 18.75
C LYS A 68 3.08 -10.30 17.60
N ILE A 69 3.55 -11.08 16.62
CA ILE A 69 4.11 -10.56 15.38
C ILE A 69 2.97 -9.79 14.73
N ASN A 70 2.97 -8.48 14.90
CA ASN A 70 2.04 -7.59 14.24
C ASN A 70 2.55 -7.51 12.80
N VAL A 71 2.20 -8.52 12.01
CA VAL A 71 2.46 -8.56 10.57
C VAL A 71 1.80 -7.31 10.01
N PRO A 72 2.55 -6.33 9.49
CA PRO A 72 1.94 -5.22 8.78
C PRO A 72 1.09 -5.86 7.68
N GLU A 73 -0.22 -5.59 7.68
CA GLU A 73 -1.07 -6.04 6.59
C GLU A 73 -0.40 -5.55 5.31
N LYS A 74 0.05 -6.50 4.47
CA LYS A 74 0.63 -6.22 3.16
C LYS A 74 -0.20 -5.12 2.53
N GLU A 75 0.44 -4.00 2.16
CA GLU A 75 -0.27 -2.91 1.50
C GLU A 75 -1.05 -3.51 0.33
N LEU A 76 -2.38 -3.44 0.42
CA LEU A 76 -3.24 -4.03 -0.61
C LEU A 76 -2.90 -3.37 -1.94
N SER A 77 -2.74 -4.19 -2.97
CA SER A 77 -2.54 -3.64 -4.31
C SER A 77 -3.76 -2.78 -4.67
N GLN A 78 -3.54 -1.70 -5.42
CA GLN A 78 -4.61 -0.85 -5.95
C GLN A 78 -5.73 -1.69 -6.59
N ALA A 79 -5.37 -2.78 -7.30
CA ALA A 79 -6.33 -3.70 -7.91
C ALA A 79 -7.20 -4.44 -6.87
N GLU A 80 -6.64 -4.81 -5.73
CA GLU A 80 -7.37 -5.48 -4.65
C GLU A 80 -8.29 -4.49 -3.90
N ILE A 81 -7.81 -3.26 -3.70
CA ILE A 81 -8.61 -2.15 -3.14
C ILE A 81 -9.81 -1.86 -4.06
N CYS A 82 -9.58 -1.76 -5.38
CA CYS A 82 -10.63 -1.55 -6.37
C CYS A 82 -11.68 -2.68 -6.37
N ARG A 83 -11.25 -3.93 -6.11
CA ARG A 83 -12.16 -5.09 -6.08
C ARG A 83 -13.04 -5.10 -4.84
N ARG A 84 -12.52 -4.67 -3.68
CA ARG A 84 -13.28 -4.59 -2.43
C ARG A 84 -14.22 -3.39 -2.40
N ASN A 85 -13.73 -2.23 -2.83
CA ASN A 85 -14.49 -0.98 -2.86
C ASN A 85 -14.33 -0.32 -4.23
N PRO A 86 -15.31 -0.45 -5.14
CA PRO A 86 -15.21 0.14 -6.47
C PRO A 86 -15.29 1.67 -6.44
N ARG A 87 -15.84 2.26 -5.36
CA ARG A 87 -15.88 3.71 -5.13
C ARG A 87 -14.94 4.07 -4.00
N ILE A 88 -13.89 4.80 -4.34
CA ILE A 88 -12.87 5.25 -3.38
C ILE A 88 -12.75 6.77 -3.37
N MET A 89 -12.19 7.29 -2.28
CA MET A 89 -11.87 8.71 -2.19
C MET A 89 -10.72 9.01 -3.16
N GLY A 90 -10.91 10.06 -3.96
CA GLY A 90 -9.92 10.54 -4.90
C GLY A 90 -10.16 12.02 -5.19
N TYR A 91 -9.81 12.43 -6.41
CA TYR A 91 -9.88 13.80 -6.85
C TYR A 91 -10.57 13.91 -8.21
N LYS A 92 -11.29 15.01 -8.38
CA LYS A 92 -11.81 15.46 -9.67
C LYS A 92 -11.44 16.92 -9.90
N ILE A 93 -11.35 17.32 -11.16
CA ILE A 93 -11.13 18.71 -11.53
C ILE A 93 -12.49 19.37 -11.68
N GLN A 94 -12.85 20.24 -10.75
CA GLN A 94 -14.02 21.09 -10.86
C GLN A 94 -13.74 22.20 -11.87
N LEU A 95 -14.59 22.34 -12.87
CA LEU A 95 -14.47 23.36 -13.91
C LEU A 95 -15.21 24.64 -13.53
N ALA A 96 -16.49 24.50 -13.18
CA ALA A 96 -17.37 25.60 -12.85
C ALA A 96 -18.52 25.11 -11.94
N VAL A 97 -19.14 26.04 -11.23
CA VAL A 97 -20.43 25.84 -10.55
C VAL A 97 -21.44 26.78 -11.18
N VAL A 98 -22.50 26.21 -11.73
CA VAL A 98 -23.53 26.96 -12.45
C VAL A 98 -24.90 26.71 -11.83
N LYS A 99 -25.86 27.59 -12.06
CA LYS A 99 -27.21 27.50 -11.47
C LYS A 99 -28.22 26.84 -12.42
N SER A 100 -27.88 26.70 -13.70
CA SER A 100 -28.72 26.11 -14.73
C SER A 100 -28.16 24.77 -15.19
N ASN A 101 -29.04 23.79 -15.42
CA ASN A 101 -28.67 22.51 -16.03
C ASN A 101 -28.20 22.71 -17.48
N GLU A 102 -28.88 23.60 -18.20
CA GLU A 102 -28.59 23.89 -19.60
C GLU A 102 -27.16 24.44 -19.76
N GLU A 103 -26.80 25.38 -18.90
CA GLU A 103 -25.45 25.97 -18.84
C GLU A 103 -24.40 24.91 -18.47
N ALA A 104 -24.71 24.01 -17.52
CA ALA A 104 -23.80 22.93 -17.15
C ALA A 104 -23.50 21.99 -18.33
N ARG A 105 -24.52 21.72 -19.15
CA ARG A 105 -24.42 20.88 -20.35
C ARG A 105 -23.61 21.56 -21.44
N GLU A 106 -23.78 22.86 -21.65
CA GLU A 106 -22.98 23.65 -22.59
C GLU A 106 -21.50 23.67 -22.20
N VAL A 107 -21.18 23.97 -20.94
CA VAL A 107 -19.80 23.94 -20.42
C VAL A 107 -19.21 22.54 -20.57
N GLY A 108 -19.98 21.51 -20.27
CA GLY A 108 -19.54 20.12 -20.43
C GLY A 108 -19.28 19.74 -21.90
N MET A 109 -20.10 20.21 -22.84
CA MET A 109 -19.86 20.02 -24.27
C MET A 109 -18.62 20.77 -24.76
N TYR A 110 -18.46 22.02 -24.33
CA TYR A 110 -17.28 22.82 -24.65
C TYR A 110 -16.00 22.14 -24.17
N PHE A 111 -16.00 21.62 -22.94
CA PHE A 111 -14.87 20.86 -22.41
C PHE A 111 -14.57 19.60 -23.23
N ARG A 112 -15.58 18.78 -23.55
CA ARG A 112 -15.39 17.53 -24.31
C ARG A 112 -14.76 17.75 -25.69
N ARG A 113 -15.09 18.88 -26.35
CA ARG A 113 -14.47 19.26 -27.64
C ARG A 113 -12.98 19.57 -27.51
N ARG A 114 -12.56 20.16 -26.38
CA ARG A 114 -11.17 20.55 -26.12
C ARG A 114 -10.33 19.40 -25.57
N PHE A 115 -10.93 18.56 -24.74
CA PHE A 115 -10.28 17.47 -24.02
C PHE A 115 -11.05 16.17 -24.22
N PRO A 116 -10.93 15.52 -25.39
CA PRO A 116 -11.67 14.29 -25.70
C PRO A 116 -11.24 13.11 -24.82
N ASN A 117 -10.02 13.14 -24.29
CA ASN A 117 -9.45 12.07 -23.47
C ASN A 117 -9.90 12.11 -21.99
N MET A 118 -10.74 13.08 -21.61
CA MET A 118 -11.22 13.26 -20.24
C MET A 118 -12.74 13.21 -20.20
N LYS A 119 -13.28 12.34 -19.33
CA LYS A 119 -14.72 12.24 -19.09
C LYS A 119 -15.20 13.41 -18.24
N VAL A 120 -16.31 14.02 -18.66
CA VAL A 120 -17.00 15.08 -17.92
C VAL A 120 -18.24 14.50 -17.24
N GLU A 121 -18.43 14.88 -16.00
CA GLU A 121 -19.60 14.56 -15.18
C GLU A 121 -20.23 15.85 -14.63
N ILE A 122 -21.55 15.87 -14.56
CA ILE A 122 -22.32 16.97 -13.99
C ILE A 122 -22.94 16.43 -12.71
N ASP A 123 -22.52 16.98 -11.58
CA ASP A 123 -23.08 16.65 -10.28
C ASP A 123 -24.24 17.60 -9.97
N ALA A 124 -25.44 17.02 -9.85
CA ALA A 124 -26.69 17.70 -9.53
C ALA A 124 -27.11 17.50 -8.06
N SER A 125 -26.19 17.10 -7.18
CA SER A 125 -26.49 16.84 -5.76
C SER A 125 -26.98 18.06 -4.99
N LEU A 126 -26.60 19.28 -5.41
CA LEU A 126 -26.86 20.53 -4.69
C LEU A 126 -27.79 21.49 -5.46
N ARG A 127 -28.80 20.94 -6.15
CA ARG A 127 -29.79 21.74 -6.90
C ARG A 127 -30.30 22.93 -6.06
N PRO A 128 -30.30 24.16 -6.61
CA PRO A 128 -30.15 24.51 -8.03
C PRO A 128 -28.70 24.61 -8.54
N ASN A 129 -27.68 24.38 -7.71
CA ASN A 129 -26.29 24.46 -8.13
C ASN A 129 -25.81 23.14 -8.75
N TYR A 130 -25.30 23.22 -9.98
CA TYR A 130 -24.70 22.13 -10.73
C TYR A 130 -23.19 22.30 -10.75
N LYS A 131 -22.45 21.25 -10.36
CA LYS A 131 -20.99 21.24 -10.45
C LYS A 131 -20.58 20.50 -11.70
N VAL A 132 -19.85 21.17 -12.59
CA VAL A 132 -19.25 20.52 -13.75
C VAL A 132 -17.85 20.07 -13.36
N MET A 133 -17.59 18.77 -13.42
CA MET A 133 -16.33 18.16 -13.03
C MET A 133 -15.80 17.28 -14.16
N ALA A 134 -14.47 17.16 -14.23
CA ALA A 134 -13.79 16.37 -15.24
C ALA A 134 -12.68 15.50 -14.64
N GLY A 135 -12.49 14.34 -15.26
CA GLY A 135 -11.50 13.36 -14.87
C GLY A 135 -11.84 12.64 -13.55
N SER A 136 -11.13 11.55 -13.33
CA SER A 136 -11.16 10.76 -12.11
C SER A 136 -9.71 10.43 -11.77
N TYR A 137 -9.26 10.80 -10.58
CA TYR A 137 -7.88 10.62 -10.15
C TYR A 137 -7.83 10.08 -8.74
N LEU A 138 -6.81 9.29 -8.43
CA LEU A 138 -6.63 8.75 -7.08
C LEU A 138 -5.92 9.72 -6.15
N SER A 139 -4.97 10.47 -6.71
CA SER A 139 -4.11 11.36 -5.96
C SER A 139 -4.03 12.73 -6.63
N LYS A 140 -3.58 13.75 -5.89
CA LYS A 140 -3.35 15.08 -6.47
C LYS A 140 -2.20 15.05 -7.48
N GLN A 141 -1.24 14.15 -7.27
CA GLN A 141 -0.07 13.97 -8.10
C GLN A 141 -0.48 13.45 -9.50
N THR A 142 -1.32 12.41 -9.56
CA THR A 142 -1.82 11.87 -10.84
C THR A 142 -2.71 12.88 -11.57
N ALA A 143 -3.45 13.70 -10.83
CA ALA A 143 -4.26 14.78 -11.39
C ALA A 143 -3.47 16.01 -11.87
N SER A 144 -2.23 16.21 -11.44
CA SER A 144 -1.54 17.51 -11.60
C SER A 144 -1.28 17.88 -13.05
N SER A 145 -0.88 16.92 -13.89
CA SER A 145 -0.59 17.16 -15.31
C SER A 145 -1.85 17.58 -16.08
N ASP A 146 -2.93 16.83 -15.90
CA ASP A 146 -4.21 17.10 -16.55
C ASP A 146 -4.82 18.42 -16.02
N PHE A 147 -4.69 18.67 -14.71
CA PHE A 147 -5.12 19.92 -14.09
C PHE A 147 -4.41 21.14 -14.68
N SER A 148 -3.07 21.11 -14.81
CA SER A 148 -2.33 22.21 -15.41
C SER A 148 -2.76 22.49 -16.85
N SER A 149 -3.15 21.47 -17.60
CA SER A 149 -3.67 21.62 -18.97
C SER A 149 -5.08 22.23 -18.97
N VAL A 150 -5.95 21.76 -18.09
CA VAL A 150 -7.31 22.31 -17.92
C VAL A 150 -7.27 23.76 -17.46
N GLN A 151 -6.40 24.09 -16.50
CA GLN A 151 -6.27 25.42 -15.91
C GLN A 151 -5.80 26.50 -16.92
N LYS A 152 -5.16 26.09 -18.03
CA LYS A 152 -4.86 27.01 -19.14
C LYS A 152 -6.13 27.57 -19.78
N THR A 153 -7.18 26.74 -19.91
CA THR A 153 -8.45 27.10 -20.54
C THR A 153 -9.49 27.57 -19.51
N PHE A 154 -9.57 26.89 -18.38
CA PHE A 154 -10.51 27.16 -17.29
C PHE A 154 -9.76 27.70 -16.08
N LYS A 155 -9.63 29.03 -15.99
CA LYS A 155 -8.84 29.68 -14.93
C LYS A 155 -9.39 29.42 -13.52
N GLU A 156 -10.69 29.22 -13.40
CA GLU A 156 -11.37 28.93 -12.14
C GLU A 156 -11.35 27.44 -11.76
N ALA A 157 -10.69 26.60 -12.55
CA ALA A 157 -10.64 25.17 -12.27
C ALA A 157 -9.94 24.88 -10.94
N ARG A 158 -10.48 23.91 -10.17
CA ARG A 158 -9.93 23.50 -8.87
C ARG A 158 -9.91 21.98 -8.74
N LEU A 159 -8.89 21.42 -8.09
CA LEU A 159 -8.94 20.04 -7.62
C LEU A 159 -9.83 19.98 -6.39
N ILE A 160 -10.84 19.12 -6.43
CA ILE A 160 -11.68 18.83 -5.27
C ILE A 160 -11.59 17.34 -4.91
N PRO A 161 -11.59 17.02 -3.61
CA PRO A 161 -11.75 15.64 -3.17
C PRO A 161 -13.16 15.17 -3.54
N TYR A 162 -13.26 14.02 -4.20
CA TYR A 162 -14.53 13.44 -4.63
C TYR A 162 -14.45 11.92 -4.67
N ARG A 163 -15.61 11.25 -4.65
CA ARG A 163 -15.66 9.80 -4.83
C ARG A 163 -15.48 9.46 -6.31
N VAL A 164 -14.47 8.66 -6.61
CA VAL A 164 -14.14 8.22 -7.97
C VAL A 164 -14.32 6.71 -8.09
N PHE A 165 -14.64 6.26 -9.28
CA PHE A 165 -14.61 4.84 -9.58
C PHE A 165 -13.18 4.41 -9.81
N CYS A 166 -12.74 3.38 -9.09
CA CYS A 166 -11.36 2.91 -9.12
C CYS A 166 -10.94 2.45 -10.52
N VAL A 167 -11.88 1.93 -11.32
CA VAL A 167 -11.68 1.47 -12.69
C VAL A 167 -11.46 2.63 -13.67
N GLU A 168 -12.03 3.80 -13.39
CA GLU A 168 -11.91 4.99 -14.25
C GLU A 168 -10.82 5.96 -13.76
N ALA A 169 -10.25 5.72 -12.58
CA ALA A 169 -9.33 6.64 -11.93
C ALA A 169 -7.89 6.40 -12.39
N LYS A 170 -7.21 7.48 -12.78
CA LYS A 170 -5.77 7.50 -13.11
C LYS A 170 -4.88 7.83 -11.91
#